data_AF-A0A958AVE8-F1
#
_entry.id   AF-A0A958AVE8-F1
#
_cell.length_a   1.000
_cell.length_b   1.000
_cell.length_c   1.000
_cell.angle_alpha   90.00
_cell.angle_beta   90.00
_cell.angle_gamma   90.00
#
_symmetry.space_group_name_H-M   'P 1'
#
loop_
_entity.id
_entity.type
_entity.pdbx_description
1 polymer ?
#
loop_
_entity_poly.entity_id
_entity_poly.type
_entity_poly.pdbx_seq_one_letter_code
_entity_poly.pdbx_strand_id
1 'polypeptide(L)'
;MEHSAADLQKTLQRLDGQGYPAYKDIRGSYAFDDFTLTIDHVQGDPFAAPSRLRVRMPMAVARFPPATYANRSRAIALRDFLARCFARACRDVSDRSRGSGKSGLIAMDSPGQEILERSSLIVTPELVEARFVVGLPARGRRILGRQAAAILGQDIPQLVTQALTYAHLDQNALTAHLNTAEDADTLRRQLASLGLVAFVADGSRLPRRSGVDDRPLQGEAVVPFRSPNSLRVTVTLPHAGRVTGLGLTKGVTLIVGGGYHGKSTLLAAIERGVYNHIPGDGRELVITDPTAVKIRAEDGRRVEGVDIRPFINNLPNGSNAAAFRTENASGSTSQAANIMEALEVGSRTLLLDEDTCAT
;
A
#
# COMPACT_ATOMS: atom_id res chain seq x y z
N MET A 1 -18.69 -21.70 19.38
CA MET A 1 -17.92 -22.26 20.50
C MET A 1 -16.46 -21.98 20.21
N GLU A 2 -15.76 -21.32 21.13
CA GLU A 2 -14.33 -21.03 20.98
C GLU A 2 -13.57 -22.28 21.42
N HIS A 3 -12.77 -22.86 20.53
CA HIS A 3 -11.98 -24.06 20.82
C HIS A 3 -10.65 -23.65 21.44
N SER A 4 -9.99 -24.53 22.20
CA SER A 4 -8.65 -24.23 22.71
C SER A 4 -7.57 -24.48 21.65
N ALA A 5 -6.38 -23.87 21.81
CA ALA A 5 -5.20 -24.22 21.02
C ALA A 5 -4.86 -25.73 21.11
N ALA A 6 -5.10 -26.36 22.26
CA ALA A 6 -4.90 -27.80 22.44
C ALA A 6 -5.89 -28.63 21.60
N ASP A 7 -7.12 -28.17 21.41
CA ASP A 7 -8.10 -28.84 20.55
C ASP A 7 -7.68 -28.78 19.08
N LEU A 8 -7.14 -27.63 18.64
CA LEU A 8 -6.56 -27.50 17.31
C LEU A 8 -5.40 -28.50 17.11
N GLN A 9 -4.48 -28.57 18.07
CA GLN A 9 -3.34 -29.47 18.00
C GLN A 9 -3.77 -30.94 17.92
N LYS A 10 -4.72 -31.37 18.79
CA LYS A 10 -5.29 -32.72 18.76
C LYS A 10 -5.96 -33.02 17.42
N THR A 11 -6.70 -32.05 16.87
CA THR A 11 -7.37 -32.19 15.57
C THR A 11 -6.35 -32.38 14.46
N LEU A 12 -5.30 -31.56 14.41
CA LEU A 12 -4.25 -31.66 13.40
C LEU A 12 -3.49 -32.99 13.47
N GLN A 13 -3.21 -33.49 14.68
CA GLN A 13 -2.60 -34.81 14.88
C GLN A 13 -3.50 -35.95 14.38
N ARG A 14 -4.82 -35.86 14.65
CA ARG A 14 -5.81 -36.83 14.14
C ARG A 14 -5.90 -36.83 12.61
N LEU A 15 -5.74 -35.67 11.97
CA LEU A 15 -5.81 -35.52 10.52
C LEU A 15 -4.55 -36.00 9.77
N ASP A 16 -3.45 -36.29 10.48
CA ASP A 16 -2.19 -36.72 9.87
C ASP A 16 -2.38 -37.95 8.97
N GLY A 17 -1.89 -37.88 7.72
CA GLY A 17 -2.04 -38.95 6.72
C GLY A 17 -3.43 -39.07 6.07
N GLN A 18 -4.42 -38.31 6.51
CA GLN A 18 -5.74 -38.30 5.87
C GLN A 18 -5.73 -37.58 4.51
N GLY A 19 -6.82 -37.71 3.77
CA GLY A 19 -7.01 -36.98 2.52
C GLY A 19 -7.12 -35.47 2.76
N TYR A 20 -6.52 -34.67 1.89
CA TYR A 20 -6.45 -33.21 2.01
C TYR A 20 -7.78 -32.49 2.33
N PRO A 21 -8.95 -32.88 1.78
CA PRO A 21 -10.22 -32.24 2.11
C PRO A 21 -10.58 -32.27 3.60
N ALA A 22 -10.00 -33.17 4.39
CA ALA A 22 -10.24 -33.28 5.82
C ALA A 22 -9.71 -32.07 6.61
N TYR A 23 -8.82 -31.24 6.04
CA TYR A 23 -8.47 -29.95 6.65
C TYR A 23 -9.68 -29.03 6.82
N LYS A 24 -10.82 -29.24 6.15
CA LYS A 24 -12.03 -28.44 6.39
C LYS A 24 -12.50 -28.51 7.86
N ASP A 25 -12.13 -29.56 8.58
CA ASP A 25 -12.43 -29.75 10.01
C ASP A 25 -11.75 -28.70 10.91
N ILE A 26 -10.64 -28.07 10.47
CA ILE A 26 -9.93 -27.05 11.27
C ILE A 26 -10.49 -25.64 11.08
N ARG A 27 -11.59 -25.48 10.33
CA ARG A 27 -12.23 -24.17 10.19
C ARG A 27 -12.90 -23.78 11.51
N GLY A 28 -12.51 -22.65 12.08
CA GLY A 28 -13.02 -22.22 13.37
C GLY A 28 -12.19 -21.12 14.01
N SER A 29 -12.52 -20.78 15.27
CA SER A 29 -11.73 -19.88 16.11
C SER A 29 -11.17 -20.66 17.30
N TYR A 30 -9.89 -20.41 17.57
CA TYR A 30 -9.09 -21.10 18.57
C TYR A 30 -8.45 -20.08 19.50
N ALA A 31 -8.76 -20.16 20.78
CA ALA A 31 -8.17 -19.33 21.82
C ALA A 31 -6.75 -19.82 22.14
N PHE A 32 -5.78 -18.93 21.98
CA PHE A 32 -4.44 -19.02 22.55
C PHE A 32 -4.37 -18.09 23.76
N ASP A 33 -3.29 -18.16 24.53
CA ASP A 33 -3.15 -17.39 25.78
C ASP A 33 -3.27 -15.87 25.54
N ASP A 34 -2.65 -15.38 24.47
CA ASP A 34 -2.49 -13.96 24.19
C ASP A 34 -3.36 -13.43 23.04
N PHE A 35 -3.98 -14.32 22.26
CA PHE A 35 -4.74 -13.95 21.07
C PHE A 35 -5.73 -15.07 20.65
N THR A 36 -6.70 -14.72 19.79
CA THR A 36 -7.55 -15.71 19.12
C THR A 36 -7.09 -15.89 17.68
N LEU A 37 -6.83 -17.13 17.27
CA LEU A 37 -6.58 -17.51 15.87
C LEU A 37 -7.89 -17.95 15.22
N THR A 38 -8.27 -17.31 14.11
CA THR A 38 -9.41 -17.74 13.29
C THR A 38 -8.93 -18.25 11.94
N ILE A 39 -9.39 -19.45 11.55
CA ILE A 39 -9.20 -20.03 10.22
C ILE A 39 -10.49 -19.81 9.43
N ASP A 40 -10.53 -18.74 8.64
CA ASP A 40 -11.73 -18.30 7.93
C ASP A 40 -12.05 -19.21 6.72
N HIS A 41 -11.00 -19.59 5.99
CA HIS A 41 -11.09 -20.41 4.79
C HIS A 41 -9.91 -21.37 4.69
N VAL A 42 -10.23 -22.64 4.41
CA VAL A 42 -9.25 -23.70 4.17
C VAL A 42 -9.13 -23.93 2.66
N GLN A 43 -7.91 -23.89 2.15
CA GLN A 43 -7.61 -24.14 0.73
C GLN A 43 -8.10 -25.53 0.30
N GLY A 44 -8.62 -25.66 -0.93
CA GLY A 44 -9.19 -26.91 -1.43
C GLY A 44 -8.16 -28.00 -1.75
N ASP A 45 -6.94 -27.59 -2.09
CA ASP A 45 -5.81 -28.46 -2.40
C ASP A 45 -4.48 -27.77 -2.06
N PRO A 46 -3.35 -28.51 -1.98
CA PRO A 46 -2.06 -27.93 -1.62
C PRO A 46 -1.48 -26.90 -2.61
N PHE A 47 -1.96 -26.85 -3.85
CA PHE A 47 -1.48 -25.97 -4.93
C PHE A 47 -2.39 -24.75 -5.14
N ALA A 48 -3.62 -24.78 -4.61
CA ALA A 48 -4.56 -23.67 -4.62
C ALA A 48 -4.05 -22.42 -3.88
N ALA A 49 -4.81 -21.33 -4.01
CA ALA A 49 -4.65 -20.14 -3.18
C ALA A 49 -4.65 -20.55 -1.69
N PRO A 50 -3.67 -20.08 -0.89
CA PRO A 50 -3.52 -20.58 0.46
C PRO A 50 -4.68 -20.25 1.39
N SER A 51 -4.76 -20.95 2.51
CA SER A 51 -5.81 -20.81 3.52
C SER A 51 -5.77 -19.41 4.12
N ARG A 52 -6.93 -18.81 4.37
CA ARG A 52 -7.05 -17.44 4.93
C ARG A 52 -7.27 -17.52 6.42
N LEU A 53 -6.40 -16.84 7.15
CA LEU A 53 -6.39 -16.81 8.60
C LEU A 53 -6.37 -15.35 9.07
N ARG A 54 -6.84 -15.16 10.30
CA ARG A 54 -6.65 -13.91 11.03
C ARG A 54 -6.36 -14.20 12.49
N VAL A 55 -5.62 -13.29 13.11
CA VAL A 55 -5.35 -13.29 14.55
C VAL A 55 -5.89 -12.00 15.14
N ARG A 56 -6.49 -12.11 16.33
CA ARG A 56 -6.98 -10.97 17.12
C ARG A 56 -6.28 -10.98 18.46
N MET A 57 -5.44 -9.98 18.69
CA MET A 57 -4.74 -9.76 19.95
C MET A 57 -5.42 -8.61 20.70
N PRO A 58 -5.88 -8.80 21.95
CA PRO A 58 -6.39 -7.71 22.76
C PRO A 58 -5.35 -6.59 22.92
N MET A 59 -5.79 -5.33 22.92
CA MET A 59 -4.90 -4.18 23.08
C MET A 59 -4.15 -4.22 24.43
N ALA A 60 -4.76 -4.81 25.46
CA ALA A 60 -4.14 -5.03 26.77
C ALA A 60 -2.87 -5.94 26.70
N VAL A 61 -2.81 -6.83 25.71
CA VAL A 61 -1.66 -7.69 25.43
C VAL A 61 -0.69 -7.01 24.47
N ALA A 62 -1.21 -6.43 23.37
CA ALA A 62 -0.41 -5.74 22.36
C ALA A 62 0.33 -4.51 22.92
N ARG A 63 -0.27 -3.83 23.90
CA ARG A 63 0.27 -2.70 24.68
C ARG A 63 0.77 -1.53 23.81
N PHE A 64 0.13 -1.27 22.69
CA PHE A 64 0.43 -0.04 21.92
C PHE A 64 -0.03 1.19 22.70
N PRO A 65 0.84 2.19 22.91
CA PRO A 65 0.44 3.43 23.56
C PRO A 65 -0.66 4.14 22.76
N PRO A 66 -1.70 4.71 23.39
CA PRO A 66 -2.77 5.42 22.66
C PRO A 66 -2.28 6.52 21.70
N ALA A 67 -1.13 7.12 22.00
CA ALA A 67 -0.48 8.11 21.14
C ALA A 67 -0.09 7.57 19.75
N THR A 68 0.06 6.25 19.57
CA THR A 68 0.42 5.66 18.27
C THR A 68 -0.76 5.54 17.31
N TYR A 69 -1.99 5.72 17.80
CA TYR A 69 -3.22 5.70 17.00
C TYR A 69 -4.20 6.82 17.40
N ALA A 70 -3.70 7.90 18.00
CA ALA A 70 -4.50 9.01 18.54
C ALA A 70 -5.27 9.81 17.47
N ASN A 71 -4.87 9.71 16.22
CA ASN A 71 -5.58 10.31 15.09
C ASN A 71 -5.48 9.40 13.86
N ARG A 72 -6.24 9.74 12.81
CA ARG A 72 -6.33 8.94 11.59
C ARG A 72 -4.97 8.71 10.91
N SER A 73 -4.12 9.74 10.83
CA SER A 73 -2.79 9.64 10.21
C SER A 73 -1.94 8.58 10.91
N ARG A 74 -1.83 8.72 12.24
CA ARG A 74 -1.08 7.78 13.09
C ARG A 74 -1.68 6.38 13.07
N ALA A 75 -3.01 6.26 13.08
CA ALA A 75 -3.67 4.95 13.01
C ALA A 75 -3.37 4.20 11.70
N ILE A 76 -3.38 4.90 10.54
CA ILE A 76 -2.98 4.30 9.26
C ILE A 76 -1.51 3.91 9.29
N ALA A 77 -0.63 4.81 9.74
CA ALA A 77 0.80 4.59 9.78
C ALA A 77 1.19 3.44 10.73
N LEU A 78 0.52 3.31 11.88
CA LEU A 78 0.69 2.16 12.78
C LEU A 78 0.29 0.86 12.08
N ARG A 79 -0.86 0.83 11.41
CA ARG A 79 -1.32 -0.36 10.67
C ARG A 79 -0.34 -0.74 9.56
N ASP A 80 0.18 0.23 8.82
CA ASP A 80 1.19 0.00 7.77
C ASP A 80 2.50 -0.53 8.36
N PHE A 81 3.01 0.08 9.45
CA PHE A 81 4.20 -0.39 10.14
C PHE A 81 4.06 -1.84 10.64
N LEU A 82 2.94 -2.16 11.30
CA LEU A 82 2.67 -3.52 11.78
C LEU A 82 2.53 -4.52 10.64
N ALA A 83 1.92 -4.13 9.52
CA ALA A 83 1.83 -4.99 8.34
C ALA A 83 3.22 -5.32 7.79
N ARG A 84 4.15 -4.35 7.78
CA ARG A 84 5.55 -4.58 7.36
C ARG A 84 6.29 -5.50 8.33
N CYS A 85 6.13 -5.29 9.63
CA CYS A 85 6.71 -6.15 10.67
C CYS A 85 6.19 -7.58 10.54
N PHE A 86 4.88 -7.76 10.41
CA PHE A 86 4.25 -9.07 10.27
C PHE A 86 4.65 -9.74 8.95
N ALA A 87 4.64 -9.02 7.83
CA ALA A 87 5.08 -9.56 6.55
C ALA A 87 6.56 -9.98 6.56
N ARG A 88 7.42 -9.26 7.29
CA ARG A 88 8.82 -9.66 7.52
C ARG A 88 8.90 -10.93 8.36
N ALA A 89 8.20 -10.97 9.50
CA ALA A 89 8.20 -12.15 10.35
C ALA A 89 7.65 -13.39 9.63
N CYS A 90 6.63 -13.23 8.76
CA CYS A 90 6.16 -14.29 7.86
C CYS A 90 7.28 -14.85 6.98
N ARG A 91 8.11 -13.99 6.39
CA ARG A 91 9.23 -14.43 5.54
C ARG A 91 10.30 -15.17 6.34
N ASP A 92 10.59 -14.70 7.55
CA ASP A 92 11.63 -15.28 8.41
C ASP A 92 11.23 -16.68 8.93
N VAL A 93 9.93 -16.93 9.11
CA VAL A 93 9.39 -18.20 9.64
C VAL A 93 8.87 -19.14 8.55
N SER A 94 8.52 -18.64 7.37
CA SER A 94 7.96 -19.47 6.29
C SER A 94 8.98 -20.47 5.77
N ASP A 95 8.64 -21.76 5.84
CA ASP A 95 9.47 -22.86 5.39
C ASP A 95 8.77 -23.68 4.30
N ARG A 96 9.14 -23.40 3.06
CA ARG A 96 8.57 -24.02 1.86
C ARG A 96 8.97 -25.48 1.67
N SER A 97 9.86 -26.02 2.51
CA SER A 97 10.27 -27.43 2.45
C SER A 97 9.27 -28.40 3.08
N ARG A 98 8.26 -27.88 3.80
CA ARG A 98 7.28 -28.68 4.58
C ARG A 98 6.18 -29.36 3.76
N GLY A 99 6.45 -29.71 2.50
CA GLY A 99 5.54 -30.50 1.67
C GLY A 99 5.48 -30.05 0.20
N SER A 100 4.34 -30.36 -0.43
CA SER A 100 4.08 -30.09 -1.85
C SER A 100 3.35 -28.75 -2.05
N GLY A 101 3.47 -28.16 -3.24
CA GLY A 101 2.70 -26.98 -3.64
C GLY A 101 3.02 -25.74 -2.82
N LYS A 102 2.03 -25.20 -2.09
CA LYS A 102 2.17 -24.04 -1.22
C LYS A 102 2.47 -24.39 0.25
N SER A 103 2.68 -25.66 0.58
CA SER A 103 2.97 -26.14 1.95
C SER A 103 4.04 -25.30 2.66
N GLY A 104 3.76 -24.91 3.90
CA GLY A 104 4.67 -24.14 4.75
C GLY A 104 4.81 -22.66 4.38
N LEU A 105 4.06 -22.18 3.39
CA LEU A 105 3.93 -20.75 3.14
C LEU A 105 3.23 -20.07 4.32
N ILE A 106 3.82 -19.01 4.83
CA ILE A 106 3.14 -18.03 5.68
C ILE A 106 3.37 -16.68 5.01
N ALA A 107 2.31 -15.95 4.71
CA ALA A 107 2.43 -14.68 3.99
C ALA A 107 1.30 -13.71 4.36
N MET A 108 1.63 -12.43 4.34
CA MET A 108 0.69 -11.32 4.42
C MET A 108 0.88 -10.45 3.17
N ASP A 109 -0.12 -9.64 2.85
CA ASP A 109 0.08 -8.49 1.97
C ASP A 109 1.33 -7.69 2.41
N SER A 110 2.25 -7.43 1.49
CA SER A 110 3.54 -6.81 1.78
C SER A 110 3.54 -5.40 1.20
N PRO A 111 3.32 -4.35 2.01
CA PRO A 111 3.23 -2.98 1.52
C PRO A 111 4.46 -2.52 0.73
N GLY A 112 4.22 -1.78 -0.35
CA GLY A 112 5.26 -1.10 -1.16
C GLY A 112 5.83 0.13 -0.45
N GLN A 113 6.21 1.16 -1.21
CA GLN A 113 6.79 2.38 -0.65
C GLN A 113 5.74 3.30 0.00
N GLU A 114 4.46 3.11 -0.32
CA GLU A 114 3.36 3.95 0.14
C GLU A 114 2.73 3.42 1.43
N ILE A 115 2.40 4.37 2.30
CA ILE A 115 1.62 4.17 3.51
C ILE A 115 0.15 4.31 3.14
N LEU A 116 -0.56 3.18 3.05
CA LEU A 116 -1.99 3.13 2.70
C LEU A 116 -2.80 2.47 3.80
N GLU A 117 -4.05 2.87 3.89
CA GLU A 117 -5.02 2.14 4.69
C GLU A 117 -5.36 0.80 4.01
N ARG A 118 -5.06 -0.30 4.70
CA ARG A 118 -5.25 -1.66 4.17
C ARG A 118 -6.03 -2.54 5.13
N SER A 119 -6.66 -3.57 4.59
CA SER A 119 -7.43 -4.55 5.38
C SER A 119 -6.57 -5.65 6.00
N SER A 120 -5.27 -5.71 5.67
CA SER A 120 -4.31 -6.69 6.19
C SER A 120 -4.04 -6.51 7.68
N LEU A 121 -4.02 -5.27 8.17
CA LEU A 121 -3.89 -4.90 9.58
C LEU A 121 -4.99 -3.93 10.00
N ILE A 122 -5.60 -4.19 11.14
CA ILE A 122 -6.59 -3.32 11.79
C ILE A 122 -6.14 -3.09 13.22
N VAL A 123 -6.24 -1.84 13.67
CA VAL A 123 -6.00 -1.45 15.05
C VAL A 123 -7.22 -0.68 15.53
N THR A 124 -7.79 -1.10 16.65
CA THR A 124 -8.85 -0.39 17.39
C THR A 124 -8.39 -0.18 18.83
N PRO A 125 -9.11 0.62 19.64
CA PRO A 125 -8.80 0.72 21.07
C PRO A 125 -8.86 -0.61 21.82
N GLU A 126 -9.61 -1.59 21.30
CA GLU A 126 -9.83 -2.89 21.93
C GLU A 126 -8.84 -3.96 21.47
N LEU A 127 -8.39 -3.93 20.21
CA LEU A 127 -7.59 -5.01 19.63
C LEU A 127 -6.69 -4.60 18.46
N VAL A 128 -5.75 -5.49 18.16
CA VAL A 128 -4.99 -5.54 16.90
C VAL A 128 -5.39 -6.80 16.15
N GLU A 129 -5.82 -6.67 14.91
CA GLU A 129 -6.17 -7.78 14.02
C GLU A 129 -5.21 -7.82 12.82
N ALA A 130 -4.56 -8.97 12.61
CA ALA A 130 -3.73 -9.23 11.45
C ALA A 130 -4.35 -10.34 10.59
N ARG A 131 -4.41 -10.12 9.27
CA ARG A 131 -4.97 -11.06 8.28
C ARG A 131 -3.86 -11.53 7.34
N PHE A 132 -3.76 -12.84 7.19
CA PHE A 132 -2.66 -13.46 6.46
C PHE A 132 -3.11 -14.79 5.88
N VAL A 133 -2.21 -15.44 5.16
CA VAL A 133 -2.45 -16.71 4.52
C VAL A 133 -1.43 -17.76 4.94
N VAL A 134 -1.88 -19.01 5.02
CA VAL A 134 -1.05 -20.15 5.37
C VAL A 134 -1.28 -21.27 4.37
N GLY A 135 -0.20 -21.74 3.76
CA GLY A 135 -0.20 -22.94 2.95
C GLY A 135 -0.13 -24.18 3.83
N LEU A 136 -1.28 -24.82 4.06
CA LEU A 136 -1.35 -26.00 4.91
C LEU A 136 -0.53 -27.17 4.32
N PRO A 137 0.30 -27.85 5.14
CA PRO A 137 1.28 -28.79 4.63
C PRO A 137 0.67 -30.12 4.22
N ALA A 138 1.19 -30.68 3.13
CA ALA A 138 0.78 -31.97 2.60
C ALA A 138 1.89 -32.65 1.77
N ARG A 139 1.84 -33.97 1.67
CA ARG A 139 2.64 -34.77 0.73
C ARG A 139 1.73 -35.29 -0.38
N GLY A 140 1.81 -34.69 -1.57
CA GLY A 140 0.76 -34.87 -2.56
C GLY A 140 -0.59 -34.42 -1.98
N ARG A 141 -1.59 -35.31 -1.95
CA ARG A 141 -2.92 -35.02 -1.37
C ARG A 141 -3.11 -35.59 0.05
N ARG A 142 -2.04 -35.96 0.74
CA ARG A 142 -2.07 -36.48 2.11
C ARG A 142 -1.63 -35.42 3.10
N ILE A 143 -2.44 -35.18 4.13
CA ILE A 143 -2.20 -34.18 5.17
C ILE A 143 -0.91 -34.51 5.94
N LEU A 144 -0.04 -33.51 6.13
CA LEU A 144 1.07 -33.56 7.07
C LEU A 144 0.65 -32.86 8.36
N GLY A 145 -0.18 -33.51 9.15
CA GLY A 145 -0.85 -32.96 10.33
C GLY A 145 0.12 -32.53 11.42
N ARG A 146 1.22 -33.27 11.60
CA ARG A 146 2.29 -32.88 12.54
C ARG A 146 2.98 -31.58 12.13
N GLN A 147 3.23 -31.39 10.83
CA GLN A 147 3.82 -30.15 10.30
C GLN A 147 2.82 -29.00 10.43
N ALA A 148 1.54 -29.24 10.19
CA ALA A 148 0.50 -28.23 10.39
C ALA A 148 0.38 -27.82 11.86
N ALA A 149 0.49 -28.78 12.79
CA ALA A 149 0.50 -28.51 14.22
C ALA A 149 1.72 -27.66 14.64
N ALA A 150 2.90 -27.89 14.04
CA ALA A 150 4.06 -27.03 14.27
C ALA A 150 3.83 -25.61 13.75
N ILE A 151 3.32 -25.46 12.52
CA ILE A 151 3.03 -24.14 11.93
C ILE A 151 1.98 -23.38 12.77
N LEU A 152 0.82 -23.99 13.01
CA LEU A 152 -0.30 -23.30 13.64
C LEU A 152 -0.15 -23.15 15.16
N GLY A 153 0.57 -24.07 15.80
CA GLY A 153 0.71 -24.15 17.25
C GLY A 153 2.02 -23.61 17.81
N GLN A 154 3.05 -23.37 16.99
CA GLN A 154 4.35 -22.90 17.45
C GLN A 154 4.83 -21.68 16.64
N ASP A 155 4.93 -21.84 15.31
CA ASP A 155 5.47 -20.81 14.43
C ASP A 155 4.60 -19.54 14.40
N ILE A 156 3.27 -19.70 14.24
CA ILE A 156 2.33 -18.57 14.23
C ILE A 156 2.30 -17.84 15.58
N PRO A 157 2.14 -18.50 16.74
CA PRO A 157 2.21 -17.82 18.03
C PRO A 157 3.47 -16.99 18.22
N GLN A 158 4.65 -17.56 17.90
CA GLN A 158 5.92 -16.82 18.02
C GLN A 158 5.95 -15.59 17.11
N LEU A 159 5.54 -15.76 15.86
CA LEU A 159 5.47 -14.67 14.87
C LEU A 159 4.51 -13.56 15.34
N VAL A 160 3.34 -13.93 15.85
CA VAL A 160 2.30 -13.01 16.31
C VAL A 160 2.82 -12.16 17.47
N THR A 161 3.43 -12.79 18.47
CA THR A 161 4.02 -12.09 19.62
C THR A 161 5.14 -11.14 19.19
N GLN A 162 6.03 -11.57 18.28
CA GLN A 162 7.13 -10.73 17.80
C GLN A 162 6.65 -9.52 16.98
N ALA A 163 5.62 -9.71 16.15
CA ALA A 163 5.18 -8.70 15.19
C ALA A 163 4.08 -7.76 15.72
N LEU A 164 3.28 -8.18 16.71
CA LEU A 164 2.09 -7.44 17.16
C LEU A 164 2.17 -6.94 18.61
N THR A 165 3.29 -7.14 19.31
CA THR A 165 3.46 -6.63 20.68
C THR A 165 4.45 -5.47 20.71
N TYR A 166 4.03 -4.33 21.27
CA TYR A 166 4.80 -3.08 21.27
C TYR A 166 6.23 -3.23 21.80
N ALA A 167 6.43 -4.05 22.85
CA ALA A 167 7.74 -4.27 23.47
C ALA A 167 8.74 -5.00 22.56
N HIS A 168 8.28 -5.73 21.55
CA HIS A 168 9.13 -6.48 20.62
C HIS A 168 9.49 -5.71 19.34
N LEU A 169 8.88 -4.55 19.14
CA LEU A 169 9.12 -3.72 17.96
C LEU A 169 10.27 -2.75 18.19
N ASP A 170 10.83 -2.24 17.10
CA ASP A 170 11.74 -1.09 17.16
C ASP A 170 10.91 0.19 17.36
N GLN A 171 10.92 0.73 18.59
CA GLN A 171 10.12 1.91 18.94
C GLN A 171 10.64 3.17 18.25
N ASN A 172 11.92 3.26 17.91
CA ASN A 172 12.48 4.39 17.18
C ASN A 172 12.02 4.37 15.72
N ALA A 173 12.08 3.20 15.07
CA ALA A 173 11.58 3.02 13.72
C ALA A 173 10.06 3.26 13.64
N LEU A 174 9.30 2.77 14.62
CA LEU A 174 7.86 3.04 14.72
C LEU A 174 7.61 4.55 14.85
N THR A 175 8.30 5.23 15.77
CA THR A 175 8.13 6.67 15.98
C THR A 175 8.45 7.46 14.72
N ALA A 176 9.56 7.15 14.04
CA ALA A 176 9.92 7.77 12.78
C ALA A 176 8.82 7.55 11.72
N HIS A 177 8.31 6.33 11.59
CA HIS A 177 7.25 5.99 10.64
C HIS A 177 5.95 6.78 10.88
N LEU A 178 5.51 6.89 12.14
CA LEU A 178 4.33 7.67 12.52
C LEU A 178 4.53 9.16 12.27
N ASN A 179 5.69 9.70 12.65
CA ASN A 179 6.00 11.12 12.51
C ASN A 179 6.08 11.52 11.02
N THR A 180 6.71 10.70 10.18
CA THR A 180 6.78 10.93 8.73
C THR A 180 5.39 10.98 8.08
N ALA A 181 4.50 10.05 8.42
CA ALA A 181 3.14 10.06 7.90
C ALA A 181 2.34 11.29 8.36
N GLU A 182 2.49 11.68 9.63
CA GLU A 182 1.77 12.82 10.21
C GLU A 182 2.27 14.17 9.66
N ASP A 183 3.58 14.29 9.41
CA ASP A 183 4.17 15.43 8.72
C ASP A 183 3.65 15.53 7.28
N ALA A 184 3.62 14.42 6.55
CA ALA A 184 3.10 14.37 5.17
C ALA A 184 1.62 14.78 5.10
N ASP A 185 0.78 14.25 5.99
CA ASP A 185 -0.64 14.61 6.07
C ASP A 185 -0.84 16.07 6.49
N THR A 186 0.02 16.58 7.38
CA THR A 186 -0.03 17.98 7.81
C THR A 186 0.36 18.91 6.67
N LEU A 187 1.44 18.60 5.94
CA LEU A 187 1.84 19.33 4.74
C LEU A 187 0.73 19.34 3.69
N ARG A 188 0.09 18.19 3.44
CA ARG A 188 -1.02 18.08 2.49
C ARG A 188 -2.18 19.00 2.84
N ARG A 189 -2.54 19.10 4.13
CA ARG A 189 -3.60 20.01 4.60
C ARG A 189 -3.21 21.49 4.44
N GLN A 190 -1.92 21.82 4.49
CA GLN A 190 -1.44 23.19 4.34
C GLN A 190 -1.38 23.65 2.87
N LEU A 191 -1.32 22.74 1.88
CA LEU A 191 -1.17 23.11 0.46
C LEU A 191 -2.20 24.17 0.02
N ALA A 192 -3.48 23.95 0.35
CA ALA A 192 -4.55 24.82 -0.10
C ALA A 192 -4.46 26.25 0.47
N SER A 193 -4.12 26.40 1.76
CA SER A 193 -3.98 27.72 2.40
C SER A 193 -2.72 28.46 1.93
N LEU A 194 -1.71 27.73 1.48
CA LEU A 194 -0.49 28.27 0.88
C LEU A 194 -0.65 28.56 -0.62
N GLY A 195 -1.82 28.28 -1.22
CA GLY A 195 -2.05 28.46 -2.65
C GLY A 195 -1.27 27.47 -3.54
N LEU A 196 -0.81 26.36 -2.96
CA LEU A 196 -0.02 25.33 -3.63
C LEU A 196 -0.89 24.16 -4.12
N VAL A 197 -0.45 23.53 -5.21
CA VAL A 197 -0.96 22.23 -5.70
C VAL A 197 0.03 21.10 -5.44
N ALA A 198 1.31 21.41 -5.28
CA ALA A 198 2.33 20.45 -4.88
C ALA A 198 3.49 21.12 -4.13
N PHE A 199 4.18 20.34 -3.32
CA PHE A 199 5.40 20.69 -2.62
C PHE A 199 6.45 19.59 -2.79
N VAL A 200 7.68 19.95 -3.12
CA VAL A 200 8.81 19.01 -3.25
C VAL A 200 9.94 19.50 -2.34
N ALA A 201 10.20 18.78 -1.24
CA ALA A 201 11.23 19.17 -0.27
C ALA A 201 12.64 19.21 -0.88
N ASP A 202 13.44 20.20 -0.47
CA ASP A 202 14.88 20.19 -0.74
C ASP A 202 15.50 18.95 -0.09
N GLY A 203 16.39 18.27 -0.82
CA GLY A 203 17.03 17.03 -0.38
C GLY A 203 16.30 15.74 -0.79
N SER A 204 15.09 15.84 -1.35
CA SER A 204 14.34 14.67 -1.84
C SER A 204 15.12 13.87 -2.89
N ARG A 205 14.96 12.53 -2.85
CA ARG A 205 15.57 11.59 -3.82
C ARG A 205 14.48 11.04 -4.73
N LEU A 206 14.33 11.69 -5.88
CA LEU A 206 13.25 11.41 -6.82
C LEU A 206 13.50 10.17 -7.70
N PRO A 207 14.72 9.92 -8.22
CA PRO A 207 14.98 8.75 -9.06
C PRO A 207 14.76 7.44 -8.32
N ARG A 208 14.14 6.46 -9.00
CA ARG A 208 13.89 5.11 -8.47
C ARG A 208 14.99 4.16 -8.95
N ARG A 209 15.13 3.02 -8.27
CA ARG A 209 16.19 2.06 -8.51
C ARG A 209 16.12 1.44 -9.91
N SER A 210 14.91 1.18 -10.42
CA SER A 210 14.67 0.77 -11.81
C SER A 210 13.20 1.00 -12.18
N GLY A 211 12.82 0.72 -13.43
CA GLY A 211 11.41 0.77 -13.87
C GLY A 211 10.48 -0.27 -13.22
N VAL A 212 11.02 -1.26 -12.49
CA VAL A 212 10.25 -2.31 -11.81
C VAL A 212 10.50 -2.37 -10.30
N ASP A 213 11.41 -1.55 -9.79
CA ASP A 213 11.75 -1.47 -8.36
C ASP A 213 11.60 -0.01 -7.92
N ASP A 214 10.48 0.26 -7.27
CA ASP A 214 10.12 1.60 -6.82
C ASP A 214 10.91 2.05 -5.60
N ARG A 215 11.96 1.35 -5.12
CA ARG A 215 12.84 1.88 -4.06
C ARG A 215 13.69 3.05 -4.58
N PRO A 216 14.16 3.98 -3.72
CA PRO A 216 15.00 5.08 -4.18
C PRO A 216 16.32 4.57 -4.76
N LEU A 217 16.77 5.23 -5.83
CA LEU A 217 18.11 5.02 -6.34
C LEU A 217 19.14 5.33 -5.24
N GLN A 218 20.18 4.50 -5.15
CA GLN A 218 21.26 4.64 -4.18
C GLN A 218 22.57 4.92 -4.89
N GLY A 219 23.53 5.52 -4.17
CA GLY A 219 24.87 5.79 -4.66
C GLY A 219 25.16 7.28 -4.88
N GLU A 220 26.42 7.59 -5.13
CA GLU A 220 26.95 8.96 -5.22
C GLU A 220 26.42 9.75 -6.42
N ALA A 221 25.93 9.07 -7.45
CA ALA A 221 25.37 9.70 -8.66
C ALA A 221 23.95 10.27 -8.45
N VAL A 222 23.32 10.02 -7.29
CA VAL A 222 21.97 10.54 -7.01
C VAL A 222 22.08 12.01 -6.63
N VAL A 223 21.56 12.89 -7.48
CA VAL A 223 21.48 14.33 -7.21
C VAL A 223 20.23 14.60 -6.36
N PRO A 224 20.37 15.07 -5.09
CA PRO A 224 19.22 15.46 -4.29
C PRO A 224 18.52 16.67 -4.91
N PHE A 225 17.19 16.68 -4.81
CA PHE A 225 16.38 17.78 -5.35
C PHE A 225 16.72 19.11 -4.65
N ARG A 226 16.78 20.20 -5.42
CA ARG A 226 16.97 21.54 -4.88
C ARG A 226 16.05 22.53 -5.60
N SER A 227 15.22 23.20 -4.83
CA SER A 227 14.29 24.21 -5.31
C SER A 227 15.01 25.48 -5.80
N PRO A 228 14.55 26.08 -6.92
CA PRO A 228 15.02 27.39 -7.36
C PRO A 228 14.50 28.47 -6.40
N ASN A 229 15.29 29.53 -6.18
CA ASN A 229 14.98 30.59 -5.21
C ASN A 229 13.62 31.26 -5.46
N SER A 230 13.21 31.42 -6.72
CA SER A 230 11.95 32.07 -7.10
C SER A 230 10.70 31.26 -6.76
N LEU A 231 10.81 29.94 -6.61
CA LEU A 231 9.69 29.04 -6.30
C LEU A 231 9.86 28.35 -4.93
N ARG A 232 10.81 28.86 -4.13
CA ARG A 232 11.16 28.30 -2.83
C ARG A 232 10.14 28.72 -1.79
N VAL A 233 9.56 27.74 -1.09
CA VAL A 233 8.61 27.94 0.01
C VAL A 233 9.13 27.21 1.25
N THR A 234 8.90 27.77 2.43
CA THR A 234 9.19 27.12 3.71
C THR A 234 7.88 26.84 4.46
N VAL A 235 7.70 25.60 4.87
CA VAL A 235 6.57 25.12 5.68
C VAL A 235 7.06 24.72 7.07
N THR A 236 6.17 24.69 8.06
CA THR A 236 6.48 24.19 9.40
C THR A 236 5.61 22.97 9.69
N LEU A 237 6.25 21.86 10.01
CA LEU A 237 5.66 20.56 10.27
C LEU A 237 5.84 20.17 11.74
N PRO A 238 4.92 19.38 12.32
CA PRO A 238 4.93 19.07 13.74
C PRO A 238 6.17 18.32 14.22
N HIS A 239 6.80 17.49 13.36
CA HIS A 239 7.97 16.70 13.74
C HIS A 239 9.25 17.12 13.02
N ALA A 240 9.21 17.27 11.70
CA ALA A 240 10.36 17.73 10.90
C ALA A 240 10.70 19.22 11.10
N GLY A 241 9.85 19.99 11.76
CA GLY A 241 10.06 21.42 11.98
C GLY A 241 9.99 22.22 10.67
N ARG A 242 10.93 23.16 10.47
CA ARG A 242 10.95 24.00 9.26
C ARG A 242 11.55 23.25 8.09
N VAL A 243 10.75 23.03 7.04
CA VAL A 243 11.17 22.37 5.80
C VAL A 243 11.05 23.34 4.64
N THR A 244 12.09 23.43 3.81
CA THR A 244 12.12 24.27 2.61
C THR A 244 12.09 23.40 1.36
N GLY A 245 11.40 23.85 0.32
CA GLY A 245 11.27 23.10 -0.93
C GLY A 245 10.65 23.92 -2.05
N LEU A 246 10.42 23.26 -3.18
CA LEU A 246 9.72 23.82 -4.33
C LEU A 246 8.22 23.84 -4.02
N GLY A 247 7.60 25.01 -4.05
CA GLY A 247 6.14 25.16 -4.02
C GLY A 247 5.61 25.41 -5.42
N LEU A 248 4.75 24.51 -5.91
CA LEU A 248 4.04 24.70 -7.17
C LEU A 248 2.68 25.34 -6.87
N THR A 249 2.46 26.55 -7.36
CA THR A 249 1.21 27.29 -7.17
C THR A 249 0.12 26.82 -8.14
N LYS A 250 -1.13 27.14 -7.85
CA LYS A 250 -2.25 26.95 -8.78
C LYS A 250 -1.97 27.68 -10.11
N GLY A 251 -2.40 27.07 -11.22
CA GLY A 251 -2.18 27.58 -12.58
C GLY A 251 -1.51 26.53 -13.46
N VAL A 252 -0.88 26.97 -14.54
CA VAL A 252 -0.14 26.11 -15.47
C VAL A 252 1.34 26.18 -15.13
N THR A 253 1.94 25.03 -14.79
CA THR A 253 3.38 24.88 -14.58
C THR A 253 3.96 24.02 -15.69
N LEU A 254 5.01 24.49 -16.35
CA LEU A 254 5.74 23.72 -17.37
C LEU A 254 7.09 23.25 -16.82
N ILE A 255 7.35 21.94 -16.91
CA ILE A 255 8.63 21.33 -16.57
C ILE A 255 9.37 21.06 -17.89
N VAL A 256 10.33 21.93 -18.22
CA VAL A 256 11.08 21.88 -19.49
C VAL A 256 12.53 21.44 -19.29
N GLY A 257 13.17 20.96 -20.35
CA GLY A 257 14.55 20.47 -20.33
C GLY A 257 14.83 19.39 -21.37
N GLY A 258 16.10 19.07 -21.57
CA GLY A 258 16.53 18.03 -22.52
C GLY A 258 16.02 16.62 -22.18
N GLY A 259 16.14 15.70 -23.16
CA GLY A 259 15.91 14.27 -22.92
C GLY A 259 16.83 13.76 -21.81
N TYR A 260 16.33 12.88 -20.94
CA TYR A 260 17.07 12.31 -19.80
C TYR A 260 17.52 13.29 -18.69
N HIS A 261 17.01 14.53 -18.67
CA HIS A 261 17.33 15.51 -17.62
C HIS A 261 16.41 15.45 -16.37
N GLY A 262 15.64 14.37 -16.19
CA GLY A 262 14.84 14.14 -14.98
C GLY A 262 13.43 14.76 -14.95
N LYS A 263 12.91 15.26 -16.08
CA LYS A 263 11.55 15.84 -16.18
C LYS A 263 10.46 14.86 -15.70
N SER A 264 10.36 13.70 -16.35
CA SER A 264 9.39 12.66 -15.99
C SER A 264 9.67 12.09 -14.60
N THR A 265 10.92 12.12 -14.12
CA THR A 265 11.26 11.71 -12.74
C THR A 265 10.64 12.67 -11.71
N LEU A 266 10.72 13.99 -11.94
CA LEU A 266 10.06 14.98 -11.10
C LEU A 266 8.54 14.84 -11.17
N LEU A 267 7.98 14.74 -12.38
CA LEU A 267 6.54 14.60 -12.56
C LEU A 267 6.01 13.31 -11.93
N ALA A 268 6.73 12.19 -12.04
CA ALA A 268 6.36 10.93 -11.40
C ALA A 268 6.40 11.03 -9.86
N ALA A 269 7.35 11.78 -9.29
CA ALA A 269 7.35 12.01 -7.85
C ALA A 269 6.14 12.85 -7.40
N ILE A 270 5.77 13.89 -8.16
CA ILE A 270 4.57 14.70 -7.92
C ILE A 270 3.30 13.85 -8.09
N GLU A 271 3.23 12.99 -9.10
CA GLU A 271 2.14 12.03 -9.32
C GLU A 271 1.95 11.11 -8.11
N ARG A 272 3.03 10.56 -7.57
CA ARG A 272 2.96 9.71 -6.37
C ARG A 272 2.72 10.51 -5.09
N GLY A 273 2.90 11.83 -5.08
CA GLY A 273 2.73 12.70 -3.91
C GLY A 273 1.30 12.81 -3.37
N VAL A 274 0.31 12.23 -4.07
CA VAL A 274 -1.04 12.02 -3.53
C VAL A 274 -1.04 11.00 -2.37
N TYR A 275 -0.02 10.15 -2.28
CA TYR A 275 0.18 9.17 -1.22
C TYR A 275 1.26 9.61 -0.22
N ASN A 276 1.17 9.11 1.01
CA ASN A 276 2.27 9.20 1.98
C ASN A 276 3.30 8.10 1.66
N HIS A 277 4.59 8.39 1.84
CA HIS A 277 5.66 7.42 1.64
C HIS A 277 6.37 7.11 2.96
N ILE A 278 6.99 5.93 3.03
CA ILE A 278 7.76 5.48 4.20
C ILE A 278 8.99 6.36 4.47
N PRO A 279 9.48 6.40 5.72
CA PRO A 279 10.78 7.00 6.02
C PRO A 279 11.89 6.41 5.15
N GLY A 280 12.73 7.28 4.57
CA GLY A 280 13.86 6.89 3.72
C GLY A 280 13.48 6.56 2.28
N ASP A 281 12.22 6.76 1.87
CA ASP A 281 11.78 6.63 0.47
C ASP A 281 12.41 7.68 -0.45
N GLY A 282 12.75 8.86 0.08
CA GLY A 282 13.21 10.03 -0.65
C GLY A 282 12.09 10.95 -1.12
N ARG A 283 10.82 10.48 -1.13
CA ARG A 283 9.63 11.25 -1.52
C ARG A 283 8.66 11.49 -0.36
N GLU A 284 9.06 11.22 0.88
CA GLU A 284 8.20 11.35 2.06
C GLU A 284 7.58 12.75 2.25
N LEU A 285 8.25 13.80 1.78
CA LEU A 285 7.77 15.19 1.77
C LEU A 285 7.60 15.74 0.35
N VAL A 286 7.36 14.85 -0.62
CA VAL A 286 6.84 15.22 -1.95
C VAL A 286 5.33 15.03 -1.89
N ILE A 287 4.60 16.12 -1.74
CA ILE A 287 3.17 16.10 -1.42
C ILE A 287 2.40 16.87 -2.48
N THR A 288 1.33 16.27 -2.96
CA THR A 288 0.48 16.81 -4.03
C THR A 288 -0.96 16.89 -3.56
N ASP A 289 -1.74 17.78 -4.16
CA ASP A 289 -3.20 17.82 -4.06
C ASP A 289 -3.77 16.39 -4.15
N PRO A 290 -4.53 15.92 -3.14
CA PRO A 290 -5.04 14.54 -3.11
C PRO A 290 -5.98 14.21 -4.27
N THR A 291 -6.48 15.22 -5.00
CA THR A 291 -7.33 15.06 -6.17
C THR A 291 -6.55 15.05 -7.48
N ALA A 292 -5.22 15.12 -7.44
CA ALA A 292 -4.42 15.17 -8.65
C ALA A 292 -4.53 13.88 -9.47
N VAL A 293 -4.75 14.02 -10.77
CA VAL A 293 -4.87 12.89 -11.70
C VAL A 293 -3.84 13.07 -12.81
N LYS A 294 -3.12 11.98 -13.12
CA LYS A 294 -2.28 11.94 -14.30
C LYS A 294 -3.10 11.60 -15.52
N ILE A 295 -3.03 12.47 -16.51
CA ILE A 295 -3.68 12.34 -17.79
C ILE A 295 -2.67 11.81 -18.80
N ARG A 296 -3.10 10.84 -19.60
CA ARG A 296 -2.34 10.27 -20.72
C ARG A 296 -3.29 9.82 -21.83
N ALA A 297 -2.76 9.56 -23.01
CA ALA A 297 -3.50 8.84 -24.04
C ALA A 297 -3.68 7.36 -23.66
N GLU A 298 -4.87 6.83 -23.90
CA GLU A 298 -5.29 5.46 -23.59
C GLU A 298 -5.96 4.84 -24.82
N ASP A 299 -5.20 4.75 -25.91
CA ASP A 299 -5.69 4.26 -27.21
C ASP A 299 -6.34 2.87 -27.07
N GLY A 300 -7.52 2.72 -27.65
CA GLY A 300 -8.32 1.49 -27.61
C GLY A 300 -9.24 1.33 -26.40
N ARG A 301 -9.26 2.26 -25.44
CA ARG A 301 -10.21 2.16 -24.31
C ARG A 301 -11.66 2.41 -24.75
N ARG A 302 -12.59 1.81 -24.01
CA ARG A 302 -14.02 2.15 -24.09
C ARG A 302 -14.30 3.47 -23.39
N VAL A 303 -15.19 4.27 -23.96
CA VAL A 303 -15.76 5.49 -23.35
C VAL A 303 -17.27 5.40 -23.44
N GLU A 304 -17.98 5.77 -22.37
CA GLU A 304 -19.43 5.63 -22.29
C GLU A 304 -20.10 6.87 -21.69
N GLY A 305 -20.62 7.75 -22.55
CA GLY A 305 -21.48 8.85 -22.13
C GLY A 305 -20.74 10.07 -21.60
N VAL A 306 -19.53 10.35 -22.08
CA VAL A 306 -18.71 11.47 -21.61
C VAL A 306 -18.86 12.69 -22.52
N ASP A 307 -19.05 13.87 -21.96
CA ASP A 307 -19.09 15.12 -22.73
C ASP A 307 -17.66 15.59 -23.05
N ILE A 308 -17.22 15.41 -24.31
CA ILE A 308 -15.87 15.78 -24.77
C ILE A 308 -15.83 17.06 -25.60
N ARG A 309 -16.96 17.79 -25.69
CA ARG A 309 -17.07 19.04 -26.47
C ARG A 309 -16.01 20.10 -26.15
N PRO A 310 -15.50 20.26 -24.91
CA PRO A 310 -14.41 21.20 -24.65
C PRO A 310 -13.15 20.96 -25.48
N PHE A 311 -12.95 19.74 -26.00
CA PHE A 311 -11.79 19.36 -26.81
C PHE A 311 -12.17 19.03 -28.26
N ILE A 312 -13.29 18.32 -28.46
CA ILE A 312 -13.67 17.75 -29.76
C ILE A 312 -15.15 18.01 -30.01
N ASN A 313 -15.46 18.89 -30.98
CA ASN A 313 -16.83 19.25 -31.32
C ASN A 313 -17.41 18.42 -32.48
N ASN A 314 -16.59 18.12 -33.49
CA ASN A 314 -17.03 17.45 -34.71
C ASN A 314 -16.39 16.07 -34.81
N LEU A 315 -17.17 15.04 -34.50
CA LEU A 315 -16.73 13.66 -34.66
C LEU A 315 -17.07 13.14 -36.07
N PRO A 316 -16.21 12.29 -36.67
CA PRO A 316 -16.55 11.58 -37.88
C PRO A 316 -17.82 10.74 -37.64
N ASN A 317 -18.68 10.63 -38.65
CA ASN A 317 -19.96 9.90 -38.63
C ASN A 317 -21.09 10.55 -37.80
N GLY A 318 -20.93 11.79 -37.35
CA GLY A 318 -22.01 12.51 -36.65
C GLY A 318 -22.27 12.02 -35.22
N SER A 319 -21.29 11.34 -34.61
CA SER A 319 -21.38 10.88 -33.22
C SER A 319 -21.58 12.05 -32.25
N ASN A 320 -22.37 11.83 -31.20
CA ASN A 320 -22.71 12.87 -30.24
C ASN A 320 -21.54 13.13 -29.27
N ALA A 321 -20.81 14.24 -29.47
CA ALA A 321 -19.71 14.63 -28.58
C ALA A 321 -20.15 15.04 -27.17
N ALA A 322 -21.42 15.40 -26.96
CA ALA A 322 -21.96 15.72 -25.63
C ALA A 322 -22.23 14.47 -24.77
N ALA A 323 -22.25 13.29 -25.39
CA ALA A 323 -22.42 12.01 -24.73
C ALA A 323 -21.64 10.96 -25.52
N PHE A 324 -20.33 11.19 -25.65
CA PHE A 324 -19.45 10.39 -26.49
C PHE A 324 -19.40 8.94 -26.01
N ARG A 325 -19.57 8.02 -26.96
CA ARG A 325 -19.56 6.57 -26.73
C ARG A 325 -18.73 5.89 -27.81
N THR A 326 -17.83 5.01 -27.41
CA THR A 326 -17.04 4.18 -28.32
C THR A 326 -16.48 2.97 -27.59
N GLU A 327 -16.36 1.83 -28.29
CA GLU A 327 -15.63 0.65 -27.81
C GLU A 327 -14.13 0.73 -28.09
N ASN A 328 -13.69 1.70 -28.91
CA ASN A 328 -12.32 1.81 -29.39
C ASN A 328 -11.96 3.29 -29.60
N ALA A 329 -11.66 4.01 -28.51
CA ALA A 329 -11.27 5.43 -28.58
C ALA A 329 -9.87 5.59 -29.18
N SER A 330 -9.68 6.61 -30.02
CA SER A 330 -8.35 7.03 -30.47
C SER A 330 -7.55 7.67 -29.33
N GLY A 331 -6.23 7.86 -29.52
CA GLY A 331 -5.38 8.58 -28.56
C GLY A 331 -5.94 9.94 -28.11
N SER A 332 -6.41 10.79 -29.03
CA SER A 332 -6.94 12.12 -28.70
C SER A 332 -8.32 12.08 -28.02
N THR A 333 -9.21 11.20 -28.49
CA THR A 333 -10.56 11.06 -27.90
C THR A 333 -10.52 10.39 -26.53
N SER A 334 -9.62 9.42 -26.32
CA SER A 334 -9.38 8.79 -25.01
C SER A 334 -8.80 9.80 -24.02
N GLN A 335 -7.83 10.63 -24.44
CA GLN A 335 -7.27 11.65 -23.57
C GLN A 335 -8.28 12.76 -23.22
N ALA A 336 -9.09 13.21 -24.19
CA ALA A 336 -10.18 14.15 -23.93
C ALA A 336 -11.19 13.58 -22.92
N ALA A 337 -11.60 12.32 -23.09
CA ALA A 337 -12.47 11.64 -22.14
C ALA A 337 -11.82 11.51 -20.76
N ASN A 338 -10.54 11.11 -20.69
CA ASN A 338 -9.79 10.98 -19.44
C ASN A 338 -9.75 12.30 -18.64
N ILE A 339 -9.53 13.44 -19.32
CA ILE A 339 -9.62 14.76 -18.68
C ILE A 339 -11.02 15.02 -18.13
N MET A 340 -12.06 14.80 -18.94
CA MET A 340 -13.43 15.10 -18.54
C MET A 340 -13.91 14.21 -17.39
N GLU A 341 -13.56 12.93 -17.41
CA GLU A 341 -13.80 11.99 -16.31
C GLU A 341 -13.07 12.41 -15.03
N ALA A 342 -11.80 12.84 -15.13
CA ALA A 342 -11.04 13.33 -13.99
C ALA A 342 -11.68 14.58 -13.37
N LEU A 343 -12.16 15.51 -14.21
CA LEU A 343 -12.89 16.69 -13.76
C LEU A 343 -14.23 16.33 -13.11
N GLU A 344 -14.96 15.37 -13.69
CA GLU A 344 -16.25 14.88 -13.17
C GLU A 344 -16.11 14.29 -11.76
N VAL A 345 -15.05 13.51 -11.50
CA VAL A 345 -14.76 12.96 -10.16
C VAL A 345 -14.11 13.96 -9.20
N GLY A 346 -13.99 15.24 -9.61
CA GLY A 346 -13.58 16.34 -8.76
C GLY A 346 -12.08 16.63 -8.73
N SER A 347 -11.32 16.18 -9.73
CA SER A 347 -9.90 16.53 -9.86
C SER A 347 -9.71 18.05 -10.00
N ARG A 348 -8.74 18.59 -9.26
CA ARG A 348 -8.37 20.03 -9.32
C ARG A 348 -6.97 20.26 -9.87
N THR A 349 -6.23 19.19 -10.12
CA THR A 349 -4.84 19.23 -10.60
C THR A 349 -4.65 18.12 -11.62
N LEU A 350 -4.33 18.49 -12.86
CA LEU A 350 -4.04 17.54 -13.93
C LEU A 350 -2.53 17.49 -14.18
N LEU A 351 -1.96 16.29 -14.21
CA LEU A 351 -0.54 16.06 -14.47
C LEU A 351 -0.38 15.45 -15.87
N LEU A 352 0.41 16.08 -16.73
CA LEU A 352 0.58 15.67 -18.12
C LEU A 352 2.07 15.46 -18.41
N ASP A 353 2.40 14.32 -19.02
CA ASP A 353 3.72 14.07 -19.60
C ASP A 353 3.56 13.98 -21.12
N GLU A 354 4.23 14.90 -21.84
CA GLU A 354 4.16 15.01 -23.31
C GLU A 354 4.49 13.67 -23.98
N ASP A 355 5.47 12.93 -23.45
CA ASP A 355 5.90 11.62 -23.96
C ASP A 355 4.79 10.55 -23.92
N THR A 356 3.68 10.80 -23.22
CA THR A 356 2.54 9.88 -23.09
C THR A 356 1.19 10.49 -23.49
N CYS A 357 1.20 11.71 -24.01
CA CYS A 357 0.01 12.38 -24.53
C CYS A 357 -0.15 12.14 -26.04
N ALA A 358 -1.37 12.31 -26.56
CA ALA A 358 -1.61 12.40 -27.98
C ALA A 358 -1.10 13.75 -28.51
N THR A 359 -0.34 13.73 -29.60
CA THR A 359 0.25 14.92 -30.26
C THR A 359 -0.78 15.75 -31.00
#